data_AF-A0AAU3F760-F1
#
_entry.id   AF-A0AAU3F760-F1
#
_cell.length_a   1.000
_cell.length_b   1.000
_cell.length_c   1.000
_cell.angle_alpha   90.00
_cell.angle_beta   90.00
_cell.angle_gamma   90.00
#
_symmetry.space_group_name_H-M   'P 1'
#
loop_
_entity.id
_entity.type
_entity.pdbx_description
1 polymer ?
#
loop_
_entity_poly.entity_id
_entity_poly.type
_entity_poly.pdbx_seq_one_letter_code
_entity_poly.pdbx_strand_id
1 'polypeptide(L)'
;MTAREHRALRYELDDPLAYKWTDAAYDMCIGEDPVLSAVVESSGGVTRVLISGACPRCWGDISGEETLTAAGESGVLGDAATGAPDPYTRVNVTCNCELTHGNRPTDVKTGCGITFALEVLRDDIT
;
A
#
# COMPACT_ATOMS: atom_id res chain seq x y z
N MET A 1 -10.22 -1.05 20.33
CA MET A 1 -10.28 -1.03 18.86
C MET A 1 -10.97 -2.31 18.44
N THR A 2 -12.17 -2.22 17.87
CA THR A 2 -13.00 -3.39 17.51
C THR A 2 -12.68 -3.82 16.09
N ALA A 3 -12.46 -5.12 15.88
CA ALA A 3 -12.25 -5.72 14.57
C ALA A 3 -13.43 -5.39 13.63
N ARG A 4 -13.13 -4.90 12.42
CA ARG A 4 -14.13 -4.51 11.41
C ARG A 4 -14.81 -5.77 10.86
N GLU A 5 -16.12 -5.73 10.55
CA GLU A 5 -16.88 -6.90 10.10
C GLU A 5 -16.45 -7.38 8.70
N HIS A 6 -16.14 -8.67 8.55
CA HIS A 6 -15.61 -9.27 7.32
C HIS A 6 -16.72 -9.88 6.44
N ARG A 7 -16.76 -9.54 5.14
CA ARG A 7 -17.65 -10.13 4.14
C ARG A 7 -17.04 -11.41 3.55
N ALA A 8 -17.80 -12.51 3.51
CA ALA A 8 -17.35 -13.82 3.04
C ALA A 8 -17.11 -13.84 1.52
N LEU A 9 -15.84 -13.85 1.09
CA LEU A 9 -15.43 -14.02 -0.32
C LEU A 9 -14.73 -15.38 -0.48
N ARG A 10 -15.08 -16.15 -1.51
CA ARG A 10 -14.47 -17.48 -1.81
C ARG A 10 -13.07 -17.28 -2.41
N TYR A 11 -12.05 -17.50 -1.59
CA TYR A 11 -10.67 -17.03 -1.76
C TYR A 11 -9.78 -17.89 -2.69
N GLU A 12 -10.11 -19.16 -2.90
CA GLU A 12 -9.20 -20.17 -3.50
C GLU A 12 -8.97 -20.08 -5.01
N LEU A 13 -9.63 -19.17 -5.73
CA LEU A 13 -9.56 -19.08 -7.20
C LEU A 13 -8.83 -17.84 -7.74
N ASP A 14 -8.40 -16.94 -6.87
CA ASP A 14 -7.89 -15.65 -7.31
C ASP A 14 -6.36 -15.60 -7.31
N ASP A 15 -5.80 -15.24 -8.47
CA ASP A 15 -4.36 -14.94 -8.63
C ASP A 15 -3.96 -13.82 -7.66
N PRO A 16 -2.98 -14.05 -6.78
CA PRO A 16 -2.54 -13.05 -5.80
C PRO A 16 -1.97 -11.76 -6.41
N LEU A 17 -1.53 -11.79 -7.67
CA LEU A 17 -0.99 -10.65 -8.41
C LEU A 17 -1.99 -10.07 -9.42
N ALA A 18 -3.26 -10.49 -9.36
CA ALA A 18 -4.29 -9.98 -10.26
C ALA A 18 -4.49 -8.46 -10.07
N TYR A 19 -4.54 -7.73 -11.18
CA TYR A 19 -4.74 -6.28 -11.21
C TYR A 19 -6.01 -5.79 -10.47
N LYS A 20 -7.04 -6.64 -10.38
CA LYS A 20 -8.25 -6.35 -9.60
C LYS A 20 -7.98 -5.97 -8.13
N TRP A 21 -6.85 -6.40 -7.55
CA TRP A 21 -6.48 -6.01 -6.20
C TRP A 21 -5.98 -4.57 -6.13
N THR A 22 -5.37 -4.07 -7.21
CA THR A 22 -5.04 -2.65 -7.38
C THR A 22 -6.30 -1.81 -7.53
N ASP A 23 -7.27 -2.24 -8.35
CA ASP A 23 -8.56 -1.55 -8.48
C ASP A 23 -9.33 -1.52 -7.15
N ALA A 24 -9.39 -2.66 -6.45
CA ALA A 24 -10.04 -2.72 -5.14
C ALA A 24 -9.33 -1.85 -4.09
N ALA A 25 -8.00 -1.79 -4.12
CA ALA A 25 -7.23 -0.90 -3.24
C ALA A 25 -7.51 0.58 -3.55
N TYR A 26 -7.62 0.94 -4.84
CA TYR A 26 -7.97 2.29 -5.26
C TYR A 26 -9.34 2.71 -4.68
N ASP A 27 -10.37 1.88 -4.87
CA ASP A 27 -11.71 2.14 -4.33
C ASP A 27 -11.69 2.30 -2.79
N MET A 28 -10.85 1.53 -2.10
CA MET A 28 -10.67 1.61 -0.65
C MET A 28 -9.94 2.89 -0.19
N CYS A 29 -9.14 3.50 -1.06
CA CYS A 29 -8.43 4.76 -0.77
C CYS A 29 -9.28 6.00 -1.08
N ILE A 30 -10.18 5.95 -2.06
CA ILE A 30 -10.94 7.12 -2.53
C ILE A 30 -12.37 7.22 -1.99
N GLY A 31 -12.84 6.24 -1.22
CA GLY A 31 -14.18 6.25 -0.64
C GLY A 31 -14.40 7.35 0.40
N GLU A 32 -15.66 7.62 0.75
CA GLU A 32 -16.04 8.62 1.78
C GLU A 32 -15.48 8.28 3.18
N ASP A 33 -15.26 7.00 3.46
CA ASP A 33 -14.56 6.48 4.65
C ASP A 33 -13.39 5.60 4.18
N PRO A 34 -12.21 6.18 3.90
CA PRO A 34 -11.09 5.43 3.34
C PRO A 34 -10.62 4.38 4.33
N VAL A 35 -10.65 3.12 3.89
CA VAL A 35 -10.30 1.97 4.74
C VAL A 35 -8.86 1.53 4.54
N LEU A 36 -8.18 2.09 3.53
CA LEU A 36 -6.79 1.91 3.21
C LEU A 36 -6.19 3.29 2.93
N SER A 37 -5.07 3.59 3.55
CA SER A 37 -4.36 4.86 3.39
C SER A 37 -2.87 4.64 3.24
N ALA A 38 -2.25 5.53 2.47
CA ALA A 38 -0.81 5.68 2.41
C ALA A 38 -0.51 7.18 2.50
N VAL A 39 0.39 7.56 3.39
CA VAL A 39 0.72 8.97 3.67
C VAL A 39 2.22 9.12 3.60
N VAL A 40 2.68 10.17 2.93
CA VAL A 40 4.10 10.54 2.91
C VAL A 40 4.40 11.35 4.16
N GLU A 41 5.37 10.91 4.95
CA GLU A 41 5.93 11.67 6.06
C GLU A 41 7.39 12.04 5.76
N SER A 42 7.75 13.30 6.00
CA SER A 42 9.13 13.78 5.96
C SER A 42 9.57 14.24 7.34
N SER A 43 10.64 13.64 7.88
CA SER A 43 11.22 14.02 9.17
C SER A 43 12.73 13.83 9.15
N GLY A 44 13.49 14.83 9.63
CA GLY A 44 14.94 14.73 9.78
C GLY A 44 15.72 14.45 8.48
N GLY A 45 15.19 14.85 7.32
CA GLY A 45 15.80 14.59 6.00
C GLY A 45 15.52 13.20 5.42
N VAL A 46 14.66 12.41 6.08
CA VAL A 46 14.17 11.13 5.59
C VAL A 46 12.71 11.29 5.21
N THR A 47 12.37 10.93 3.98
CA THR A 47 11.00 10.81 3.50
C THR A 47 10.62 9.34 3.49
N ARG A 48 9.48 9.01 4.10
CA ARG A 48 8.92 7.65 4.15
C ARG A 48 7.44 7.68 3.79
N VAL A 49 6.92 6.57 3.31
CA VAL A 49 5.48 6.33 3.17
C VAL A 49 5.05 5.43 4.31
N LEU A 50 4.07 5.87 5.08
CA LEU A 50 3.35 5.04 6.04
C LEU A 50 2.10 4.50 5.37
N ILE A 51 1.94 3.18 5.39
CA ILE A 51 0.79 2.47 4.84
C ILE A 51 0.00 1.90 6.01
N SER A 52 -1.31 2.12 6.02
CA SER A 52 -2.20 1.57 7.05
C SER A 52 -3.59 1.30 6.51
N GLY A 53 -4.24 0.24 6.97
CA GLY A 53 -5.65 -0.03 6.68
C GLY A 53 -5.94 -1.47 6.33
N ALA A 54 -7.04 -1.72 5.62
CA ALA A 54 -7.52 -3.06 5.31
C ALA A 54 -6.94 -3.62 4.01
N CYS A 55 -6.68 -4.93 4.01
CA CYS A 55 -6.33 -5.67 2.81
C CYS A 55 -7.53 -5.79 1.85
N PRO A 56 -7.39 -5.45 0.55
CA PRO A 56 -8.47 -5.56 -0.41
C PRO A 56 -8.97 -7.00 -0.65
N ARG A 57 -8.13 -8.00 -0.38
CA ARG A 57 -8.51 -9.42 -0.52
C ARG A 57 -9.07 -9.99 0.77
N CYS A 58 -8.32 -9.95 1.86
CA CYS A 58 -8.68 -10.67 3.07
C CYS A 58 -9.33 -9.82 4.16
N TRP A 59 -9.36 -8.49 3.99
CA TRP A 59 -9.84 -7.52 4.98
C TRP A 59 -9.07 -7.49 6.30
N GLY A 60 -7.97 -8.23 6.42
CA GLY A 60 -7.07 -8.11 7.55
C GLY A 60 -6.32 -6.79 7.54
N ASP A 61 -5.91 -6.35 8.73
CA ASP A 61 -5.13 -5.12 8.90
C ASP A 61 -3.75 -5.25 8.22
N ILE A 62 -3.38 -4.18 7.52
CA ILE A 62 -2.09 -3.95 6.90
C ILE A 62 -1.46 -2.75 7.59
N SER A 63 -0.18 -2.88 7.91
CA SER A 63 0.67 -1.77 8.34
C SER A 63 2.03 -1.90 7.68
N GLY A 64 2.58 -0.82 7.17
CA GLY A 64 3.88 -0.87 6.50
C GLY A 64 4.54 0.49 6.45
N GLU A 65 5.84 0.49 6.27
CA GLU A 65 6.59 1.68 5.95
C GLU A 65 7.58 1.41 4.82
N GLU A 66 7.70 2.37 3.89
CA GLU A 66 8.70 2.34 2.82
C GLU A 66 9.46 3.67 2.80
N THR A 67 10.78 3.62 2.99
CA THR A 67 11.63 4.82 2.95
C THR A 67 11.90 5.21 1.49
N LEU A 68 11.53 6.44 1.11
CA LEU A 68 11.69 6.99 -0.24
C LEU A 68 13.03 7.70 -0.46
N THR A 69 13.60 8.31 0.58
CA THR A 69 14.90 9.01 0.49
C THR A 69 15.84 8.57 1.62
N ALA A 70 17.02 8.09 1.24
CA ALA A 70 18.21 8.24 2.06
C ALA A 70 18.91 9.51 1.55
N ALA A 71 19.27 10.43 2.45
CA ALA A 71 19.94 11.69 2.10
C ALA A 71 21.07 11.47 1.07
N GLY A 72 20.92 12.11 -0.09
CA GLY A 72 21.90 12.10 -1.17
C GLY A 72 21.20 12.21 -2.52
N GLU A 73 21.30 13.36 -3.15
CA GLU A 73 20.92 13.59 -4.55
C GLU A 73 21.48 12.47 -5.45
N SER A 74 20.68 11.47 -5.77
CA SER A 74 20.96 10.60 -6.92
C SER A 74 20.55 11.36 -8.17
N GLY A 75 21.42 12.28 -8.59
CA GLY A 75 21.43 12.75 -9.96
C GLY A 75 21.74 11.56 -10.87
N VAL A 76 20.76 11.12 -11.64
CA VAL A 76 21.03 10.26 -12.79
C VAL A 76 21.82 11.09 -13.80
N LEU A 77 23.06 10.68 -14.07
CA LEU A 77 23.83 11.19 -15.20
C LEU A 77 23.13 10.75 -16.49
N GLY A 78 22.36 11.67 -17.07
CA GLY A 78 21.78 11.52 -18.40
C GLY A 78 20.27 11.35 -18.41
N ASP A 79 19.52 12.33 -17.93
CA ASP A 79 18.51 12.96 -18.79
C ASP A 79 18.14 14.31 -18.17
N ALA A 80 18.33 15.39 -18.93
CA ALA A 80 17.68 16.64 -18.60
C ALA A 80 16.21 16.52 -19.01
N ALA A 81 15.46 15.66 -18.31
CA ALA A 81 14.03 15.53 -18.50
C ALA A 81 13.42 16.89 -18.17
N THR A 82 13.06 17.62 -19.22
CA THR A 82 12.48 18.97 -19.18
C THR A 82 11.00 18.85 -18.83
N GLY A 83 10.71 18.19 -17.70
CA GLY A 83 9.37 17.93 -17.18
C GLY A 83 9.38 18.12 -15.67
N ALA A 84 8.27 18.61 -15.13
CA ALA A 84 8.10 18.66 -13.68
C ALA A 84 8.28 17.24 -13.11
N PRO A 85 8.98 17.08 -11.97
CA PRO A 85 9.08 15.78 -11.30
C PRO A 85 7.67 15.22 -11.06
N ASP A 86 7.50 13.91 -11.29
CA ASP A 86 6.23 13.24 -11.00
C ASP A 86 5.87 13.45 -9.51
N PRO A 87 4.75 14.13 -9.20
CA PRO A 87 4.37 14.41 -7.83
C PRO A 87 3.93 13.15 -7.10
N TYR A 88 3.70 12.02 -7.78
CA TYR A 88 3.34 10.76 -7.17
C TYR A 88 4.56 9.85 -6.97
N THR A 89 4.51 9.04 -5.92
CA THR A 89 5.44 7.93 -5.70
C THR A 89 4.66 6.63 -5.71
N ARG A 90 5.19 5.62 -6.39
CA ARG A 90 4.57 4.30 -6.45
C ARG A 90 5.15 3.41 -5.36
N VAL A 91 4.27 2.80 -4.58
CA VAL A 91 4.60 1.96 -3.42
C VAL A 91 3.98 0.58 -3.62
N ASN A 92 4.75 -0.49 -3.42
CA ASN A 92 4.22 -1.84 -3.53
C ASN A 92 3.83 -2.35 -2.13
N VAL A 93 2.53 -2.53 -1.91
CA VAL A 93 1.96 -2.98 -0.65
C VAL A 93 1.72 -4.48 -0.71
N THR A 94 2.32 -5.21 0.22
CA THR A 94 2.05 -6.64 0.42
C THR A 94 1.22 -6.83 1.67
N CYS A 95 0.16 -7.63 1.59
CA CYS A 95 -0.64 -7.93 2.77
C CYS A 95 0.19 -8.67 3.82
N ASN A 96 0.29 -8.11 5.02
CA ASN A 96 1.06 -8.64 6.14
C ASN A 96 0.21 -8.88 7.40
N CYS A 97 -1.09 -9.16 7.24
CA CYS A 97 -1.99 -9.39 8.36
C CYS A 97 -1.48 -10.51 9.29
N GLU A 98 -1.32 -10.19 10.57
CA GLU A 98 -0.80 -11.13 11.57
C GLU A 98 -1.91 -11.92 12.26
N LEU A 99 -3.06 -11.28 12.46
CA LEU A 99 -4.21 -11.88 13.12
C LEU A 99 -4.85 -12.96 12.24
N THR A 100 -5.13 -14.10 12.85
CA THR A 100 -5.87 -15.19 12.19
C THR A 100 -7.31 -14.75 11.95
N HIS A 101 -7.78 -14.86 10.70
CA HIS A 101 -9.16 -14.56 10.31
C HIS A 101 -9.62 -15.47 9.17
N GLY A 102 -10.93 -15.60 8.97
CA GLY A 102 -11.53 -16.57 8.03
C GLY A 102 -11.12 -16.42 6.56
N ASN A 103 -10.64 -15.25 6.15
CA ASN A 103 -10.23 -14.95 4.78
C ASN A 103 -8.71 -15.10 4.53
N ARG A 104 -7.94 -15.59 5.51
CA ARG A 104 -6.50 -15.87 5.32
C ARG A 104 -6.36 -17.29 4.77
N PRO A 105 -5.45 -17.56 3.81
CA PRO A 105 -5.10 -18.93 3.46
C PRO A 105 -4.77 -19.76 4.70
N THR A 106 -5.19 -21.02 4.69
CA THR A 106 -4.98 -21.95 5.80
C THR A 106 -3.53 -22.44 5.89
N ASP A 107 -2.78 -22.33 4.81
CA ASP A 107 -1.38 -22.75 4.67
C ASP A 107 -0.36 -21.64 5.01
N VAL A 108 -0.82 -20.41 5.27
CA VAL A 108 0.06 -19.28 5.62
C VAL A 108 -0.17 -18.77 7.05
N LYS A 109 0.93 -18.36 7.70
CA LYS A 109 0.90 -17.82 9.07
C LYS A 109 0.71 -16.30 9.13
N THR A 110 1.09 -15.60 8.06
CA THR A 110 1.07 -14.13 7.97
C THR A 110 0.71 -13.72 6.56
N GLY A 111 -0.13 -12.68 6.43
CA GLY A 111 -0.55 -12.14 5.14
C GLY A 111 -1.50 -13.08 4.38
N CYS A 112 -2.10 -12.57 3.31
CA CYS A 112 -2.88 -13.37 2.36
C CYS A 112 -2.23 -13.47 0.98
N GLY A 113 -0.94 -13.14 0.89
CA GLY A 113 -0.12 -13.34 -0.31
C GLY A 113 -0.38 -12.38 -1.48
N ILE A 114 -1.25 -11.37 -1.35
CA ILE A 114 -1.40 -10.36 -2.40
C ILE A 114 -0.34 -9.28 -2.30
N THR A 115 0.03 -8.77 -3.46
CA THR A 115 0.80 -7.53 -3.59
C THR A 115 0.08 -6.64 -4.60
N PHE A 116 -0.07 -5.36 -4.28
CA PHE A 116 -0.67 -4.36 -5.16
C PHE A 116 0.12 -3.05 -5.06
N ALA A 117 -0.04 -2.17 -6.05
CA ALA A 117 0.61 -0.87 -6.04
C ALA A 117 -0.35 0.23 -5.59
N LEU A 118 0.17 1.21 -4.84
CA LEU A 118 -0.48 2.47 -4.56
C LEU A 118 0.36 3.60 -5.15
N GLU A 119 -0.29 4.60 -5.72
CA GLU A 119 0.32 5.87 -6.09
C GLU A 119 -0.04 6.90 -5.03
N VAL A 120 0.97 7.44 -4.36
CA VAL A 120 0.81 8.34 -3.22
C VAL A 120 1.32 9.71 -3.62
N LEU A 121 0.52 10.74 -3.42
CA LEU A 121 0.95 12.11 -3.63
C LEU A 121 2.09 12.41 -2.65
N ARG A 122 3.24 12.80 -3.19
CA ARG A 122 4.29 13.46 -2.41
C ARG A 122 3.76 14.87 -2.19
N ASP A 123 3.30 15.17 -0.98
CA ASP A 123 3.00 16.57 -0.65
C ASP A 123 4.23 17.40 -1.01
N ASP A 124 4.00 18.52 -1.70
CA ASP A 124 5.06 19.47 -2.07
C ASP A 124 5.90 19.72 -0.82
N ILE A 125 7.14 19.24 -0.85
CA ILE A 125 8.12 19.54 0.18
C ILE A 125 8.50 21.00 -0.02
N THR A 126 7.67 21.92 0.48
CA THR A 126 8.01 23.34 0.66
C THR A 126 8.98 23.53 1.81
#